data_AF-A0A662RS80-F1
#
_entry.id   AF-A0A662RS80-F1
#
_cell.length_a   1.000
_cell.length_b   1.000
_cell.length_c   1.000
_cell.angle_alpha   90.00
_cell.angle_beta   90.00
_cell.angle_gamma   90.00
#
_symmetry.space_group_name_H-M   'P 1'
#
loop_
_entity.id
_entity.type
_entity.pdbx_description
1 polymer ?
#
loop_
_entity_poly.entity_id
_entity_poly.type
_entity_poly.pdbx_seq_one_letter_code
_entity_poly.pdbx_strand_id
1 'polypeptide(L)'
;MAEGRCYVCNQIFTAKDRDAVIDKIVEHMMAPAPEGHHGWLWGDAMQTKNTFEKCPVCGAALGHLYAKCPNCGADLIEQYARKTASAYIH
;
A
#
# COMPACT_ATOMS: atom_id res chain seq x y z
N MET A 1 -11.31 4.05 18.50
CA MET A 1 -10.91 4.88 17.35
C MET A 1 -9.43 4.63 17.14
N ALA A 2 -9.04 4.23 15.94
CA ALA A 2 -7.65 4.09 15.55
C ALA A 2 -7.22 5.33 14.75
N GLU A 3 -5.92 5.60 14.74
CA GLU A 3 -5.32 6.71 14.02
C GLU A 3 -4.10 6.25 13.24
N GLY A 4 -3.89 6.82 12.06
CA GLY A 4 -2.68 6.62 11.29
C GLY A 4 -2.36 7.81 10.42
N ARG A 5 -1.16 7.82 9.87
CA ARG A 5 -0.69 8.90 8.99
C ARG A 5 -0.25 8.38 7.63
N CYS A 6 -0.49 9.17 6.59
CA CYS A 6 0.13 8.92 5.30
C CYS A 6 1.64 9.13 5.41
N TYR A 7 2.43 8.15 4.97
CA TYR A 7 3.89 8.21 5.04
C TYR A 7 4.54 9.24 4.11
N VAL A 8 3.79 9.73 3.10
CA VAL A 8 4.28 10.72 2.11
C VAL A 8 4.03 12.15 2.59
N CYS A 9 2.79 12.49 2.97
CA CYS A 9 2.40 13.86 3.29
C CYS A 9 2.13 14.11 4.78
N ASN A 10 2.21 13.09 5.64
CA ASN A 10 1.87 13.14 7.07
C ASN A 10 0.42 13.53 7.40
N GLN A 11 -0.51 13.53 6.43
CA GLN A 11 -1.93 13.71 6.72
C GLN A 11 -2.43 12.62 7.66
N ILE A 12 -3.18 13.02 8.69
CA ILE A 12 -3.74 12.14 9.72
C ILE A 12 -5.12 11.62 9.28
N PHE A 13 -5.35 10.33 9.48
CA PHE A 13 -6.60 9.65 9.22
C PHE A 13 -7.07 8.94 10.48
N THR A 14 -8.34 9.12 10.82
CA THR A 14 -8.98 8.45 11.95
C THR A 14 -10.17 7.62 11.49
N ALA A 15 -10.38 6.47 12.12
CA ALA A 15 -11.52 5.60 11.85
C ALA A 15 -11.89 4.76 13.08
N LYS A 16 -12.97 3.99 12.95
CA LYS A 16 -13.50 3.12 14.00
C LYS A 16 -12.46 2.10 14.50
N ASP A 17 -11.71 1.51 13.57
CA ASP A 17 -10.74 0.45 13.80
C ASP A 17 -9.52 0.59 12.86
N ARG A 18 -8.49 -0.22 13.12
CA ARG A 18 -7.21 -0.19 12.41
C ARG A 18 -7.37 -0.46 10.91
N ASP A 19 -8.19 -1.42 10.53
CA ASP A 19 -8.38 -1.79 9.12
C ASP A 19 -9.06 -0.66 8.36
N ALA A 20 -10.07 -0.01 8.96
CA ALA A 20 -10.71 1.15 8.37
C ALA A 20 -9.76 2.36 8.23
N VAL A 21 -8.74 2.50 9.09
CA VAL A 21 -7.68 3.51 8.90
C VAL A 21 -6.78 3.12 7.72
N ILE A 22 -6.38 1.85 7.62
CA ILE A 22 -5.58 1.35 6.48
C ILE A 22 -6.30 1.67 5.18
N ASP A 23 -7.58 1.32 5.06
CA ASP A 23 -8.36 1.52 3.84
C ASP A 23 -8.41 3.00 3.44
N LYS A 24 -8.61 3.92 4.39
CA LYS A 24 -8.57 5.37 4.12
C LYS A 24 -7.20 5.85 3.64
N ILE A 25 -6.12 5.40 4.28
CA ILE A 25 -4.76 5.80 3.89
C ILE A 25 -4.43 5.23 2.50
N VAL A 26 -4.83 4.00 2.22
CA VAL A 26 -4.63 3.34 0.92
C VAL A 26 -5.42 4.05 -0.18
N GLU A 27 -6.70 4.40 0.07
CA GLU A 27 -7.52 5.18 -0.85
C GLU A 27 -6.86 6.52 -1.17
N HIS A 28 -6.38 7.24 -0.15
CA HIS A 28 -5.62 8.48 -0.32
C HIS A 28 -4.34 8.29 -1.16
N MET A 29 -3.55 7.25 -0.86
CA MET A 29 -2.30 7.01 -1.60
C MET A 29 -2.54 6.60 -3.05
N MET A 30 -3.57 5.80 -3.32
CA MET A 30 -3.89 5.29 -4.66
C MET A 30 -4.71 6.27 -5.51
N ALA A 31 -5.23 7.35 -4.91
CA ALA A 31 -5.94 8.40 -5.64
C ALA A 31 -5.05 9.05 -6.72
N PRO A 32 -5.66 9.52 -7.83
CA PRO A 32 -4.92 10.22 -8.87
C PRO A 32 -4.34 11.56 -8.37
N ALA A 33 -3.26 12.00 -9.02
CA ALA A 33 -2.73 13.35 -8.79
C ALA A 33 -3.77 14.41 -9.19
N PRO A 34 -3.84 15.56 -8.50
CA PRO A 34 -2.88 16.04 -7.49
C PRO A 34 -3.14 15.60 -6.05
N GLU A 35 -4.28 14.95 -5.77
CA GLU A 35 -4.72 14.71 -4.38
C GLU A 35 -4.08 13.46 -3.77
N GLY A 36 -3.79 12.45 -4.58
CA GLY A 36 -3.14 11.24 -4.11
C GLY A 36 -1.63 11.20 -4.32
N HIS A 37 -1.05 10.04 -3.98
CA HIS A 37 0.39 9.81 -4.02
C HIS A 37 0.78 8.60 -4.87
N HIS A 38 -0.06 8.23 -5.84
CA HIS A 38 0.11 7.00 -6.60
C HIS A 38 1.47 6.94 -7.32
N GLY A 39 1.97 8.06 -7.85
CA GLY A 39 3.30 8.12 -8.47
C GLY A 39 4.45 7.90 -7.49
N TRP A 40 4.35 8.43 -6.26
CA TRP A 40 5.35 8.25 -5.21
C TRP A 40 5.33 6.80 -4.71
N LEU A 41 4.13 6.27 -4.48
CA LEU A 41 3.90 4.89 -4.09
C LEU A 41 4.42 3.90 -5.14
N TRP A 42 4.17 4.15 -6.43
CA TRP A 42 4.69 3.34 -7.52
C TRP A 42 6.22 3.33 -7.54
N GLY A 43 6.85 4.51 -7.43
CA GLY A 43 8.31 4.64 -7.37
C GLY A 43 8.94 3.87 -6.21
N ASP A 44 8.28 3.82 -5.07
CA ASP A 44 8.71 3.02 -3.92
C ASP A 44 8.46 1.52 -4.09
N ALA A 45 7.25 1.15 -4.50
CA ALA A 45 6.86 -0.25 -4.70
C ALA A 45 7.75 -0.94 -5.76
N MET A 46 8.22 -0.18 -6.76
CA MET A 46 9.06 -0.67 -7.86
C MET A 46 10.58 -0.61 -7.57
N GLN A 47 10.98 -0.55 -6.30
CA GLN A 47 12.38 -0.73 -5.89
C GLN A 47 12.63 -2.19 -5.48
N THR A 48 13.76 -2.77 -5.91
CA THR A 48 14.09 -4.19 -5.65
C THR A 48 14.04 -4.58 -4.17
N LYS A 49 14.40 -3.66 -3.26
CA LYS A 49 14.33 -3.85 -1.79
C LYS A 49 12.89 -4.01 -1.25
N ASN A 50 11.89 -3.58 -2.01
CA ASN A 50 10.47 -3.62 -1.65
C ASN A 50 9.71 -4.77 -2.34
N THR A 51 10.43 -5.63 -3.08
CA THR A 51 9.86 -6.79 -3.76
C THR A 51 9.18 -7.74 -2.76
N PHE A 52 8.00 -8.24 -3.14
CA PHE A 52 7.34 -9.31 -2.41
C PHE A 52 7.97 -10.67 -2.76
N GLU A 53 8.40 -11.44 -1.76
CA GLU A 53 8.83 -12.83 -1.99
C GLU A 53 7.64 -13.73 -2.35
N LYS A 54 6.49 -13.50 -1.73
CA LYS A 54 5.22 -14.18 -1.99
C LYS A 54 4.10 -13.16 -2.16
N CYS A 55 3.15 -13.47 -3.05
CA CYS A 55 1.94 -12.68 -3.20
C CYS A 55 1.16 -12.68 -1.87
N PRO A 56 0.84 -11.52 -1.29
CA PRO A 56 0.13 -11.46 -0.01
C PRO A 56 -1.35 -11.86 -0.15
N VAL A 57 -1.87 -12.01 -1.38
CA VAL A 57 -3.26 -12.41 -1.65
C VAL A 57 -3.38 -13.93 -1.86
N CYS A 58 -2.61 -14.50 -2.78
CA CYS A 58 -2.74 -15.93 -3.14
C CYS A 58 -1.59 -16.82 -2.66
N GLY A 59 -0.55 -16.25 -2.05
CA GLY A 59 0.60 -17.01 -1.52
C GLY A 59 1.60 -17.50 -2.57
N ALA A 60 1.37 -17.26 -3.87
CA ALA A 60 2.30 -17.65 -4.93
C ALA A 60 3.68 -17.00 -4.77
N ALA A 61 4.74 -17.73 -5.09
CA ALA A 61 6.09 -17.16 -5.12
C ALA A 61 6.21 -16.10 -6.23
N LEU A 62 6.75 -14.94 -5.89
CA LEU A 62 6.97 -13.82 -6.83
C LEU A 62 8.46 -13.60 -7.04
N GLY A 63 9.21 -13.30 -5.98
CA GLY A 63 10.68 -13.17 -5.99
C GLY A 63 11.27 -12.08 -6.92
N HIS A 64 10.42 -11.38 -7.67
CA HIS A 64 10.77 -10.38 -8.66
C HIS A 64 9.81 -9.19 -8.59
N LEU A 65 10.22 -8.07 -9.17
CA LEU A 65 9.39 -6.87 -9.26
C LEU A 65 8.21 -7.11 -10.20
N TYR A 66 7.01 -7.04 -9.64
CA TYR A 66 5.75 -7.14 -10.36
C TYR A 66 4.83 -6.04 -9.87
N ALA A 67 4.19 -5.33 -10.79
CA ALA A 67 3.08 -4.43 -10.46
C ALA A 67 1.77 -5.20 -10.21
N LYS A 68 1.61 -6.36 -10.87
CA LYS A 68 0.47 -7.27 -10.67
C LYS A 68 0.94 -8.71 -10.52
N CYS A 69 0.34 -9.44 -9.61
CA CYS A 69 0.63 -10.86 -9.42
C CYS A 69 0.27 -11.65 -10.69
N PRO A 70 1.21 -12.41 -11.29
CA PRO A 70 0.92 -13.20 -12.49
C PRO A 70 -0.01 -14.38 -12.23
N ASN A 71 -0.20 -14.80 -10.97
CA ASN A 71 -1.04 -15.95 -10.61
C ASN A 71 -2.51 -15.55 -10.35
N CYS A 72 -2.76 -14.46 -9.64
CA CYS A 72 -4.12 -14.07 -9.22
C CYS A 72 -4.56 -12.68 -9.71
N GLY A 73 -3.68 -11.92 -10.37
CA GLY A 73 -3.99 -10.58 -10.87
C GLY A 73 -4.03 -9.47 -9.81
N ALA A 74 -3.79 -9.79 -8.54
CA ALA A 74 -3.73 -8.80 -7.46
C ALA A 74 -2.75 -7.66 -7.77
N ASP A 75 -3.18 -6.43 -7.50
CA ASP A 75 -2.37 -5.23 -7.66
C ASP A 75 -1.33 -5.12 -6.53
N LEU A 76 -0.07 -5.38 -6.84
CA LEU A 76 1.00 -5.42 -5.85
C LEU A 76 1.44 -4.01 -5.41
N ILE A 77 1.08 -2.97 -6.16
CA ILE A 77 1.29 -1.58 -5.76
C ILE A 77 0.30 -1.24 -4.64
N GLU A 78 -0.97 -1.63 -4.79
CA GLU A 78 -1.96 -1.50 -3.72
C GLU A 78 -1.55 -2.34 -2.49
N GLN A 79 -1.05 -3.56 -2.69
CA GLN A 79 -0.57 -4.38 -1.58
C GLN A 79 0.64 -3.76 -0.87
N TYR A 80 1.54 -3.10 -1.60
CA TYR A 80 2.63 -2.32 -0.99
C TYR A 80 2.09 -1.13 -0.20
N ALA A 81 1.05 -0.45 -0.70
CA ALA A 81 0.33 0.59 0.04
C ALA A 81 -0.27 0.06 1.35
N ARG A 82 -0.97 -1.08 1.33
CA ARG A 82 -1.54 -1.70 2.54
C ARG A 82 -0.45 -2.06 3.54
N LYS A 83 0.65 -2.68 3.08
CA LYS A 83 1.82 -3.00 3.92
C LYS A 83 2.38 -1.74 4.56
N THR A 84 2.61 -0.70 3.77
CA THR A 84 3.18 0.57 4.24
C THR A 84 2.23 1.27 5.22
N ALA A 85 0.96 1.45 4.88
CA ALA A 85 -0.03 2.07 5.75
C ALA A 85 -0.11 1.38 7.13
N SER A 86 -0.04 0.05 7.16
CA SER A 86 -0.06 -0.68 8.43
C SER A 86 1.11 -0.34 9.37
N ALA A 87 2.26 0.09 8.84
CA ALA A 87 3.42 0.49 9.65
C ALA A 87 3.28 1.89 10.28
N TYR A 88 2.29 2.69 9.85
CA TYR A 88 2.09 4.09 10.28
C TYR A 88 0.77 4.29 11.05
N ILE A 89 0.27 3.23 11.69
CA ILE A 89 -0.95 3.27 12.52
C ILE A 89 -0.60 3.04 13.99
N HIS A 90 -1.28 3.77 14.88
CA HIS A 90 -1.11 3.79 16.33
C HIS A 90 -2.39 3.42 17.07
#